data_AF-A0A920VCU8-F1
#
_entry.id   AF-A0A920VCU8-F1
#
_cell.length_a   1.000
_cell.length_b   1.000
_cell.length_c   1.000
_cell.angle_alpha   90.00
_cell.angle_beta   90.00
_cell.angle_gamma   90.00
#
_symmetry.space_group_name_H-M   'P 1'
#
loop_
_entity.id
_entity.type
_entity.pdbx_description
1 polymer ?
#
loop_
_entity_poly.entity_id
_entity_poly.type
_entity_poly.pdbx_seq_one_letter_code
_entity_poly.pdbx_strand_id
1 'polypeptide(L)' 'MRAPGFILGASHVVALAGAGLSVESGIPPFRGPGGLWTKYGEPSNLSYREFVDDPGKWWETRFRNEDKGPATLLMR' A
#
# COMPACT_ATOMS: atom_id res chain seq x y z
N MET A 1 21.91 -7.90 25.62
CA MET A 1 20.47 -8.13 25.91
C MET A 1 19.78 -8.54 24.62
N ARG A 2 18.92 -9.58 24.62
CA ARG A 2 18.25 -10.11 23.41
C ARG A 2 16.74 -9.88 23.50
N ALA A 3 16.11 -9.58 22.36
CA ALA A 3 14.67 -9.32 22.20
C ALA A 3 13.70 -10.32 22.90
N PRO A 4 13.98 -11.64 22.98
CA PRO A 4 13.06 -12.58 23.63
C PRO A 4 12.81 -12.25 25.10
N GLY A 5 13.82 -11.75 25.82
CA GLY A 5 13.66 -11.38 27.23
C GLY A 5 12.69 -10.21 27.45
N PHE A 6 12.60 -9.30 26.49
CA PHE A 6 11.65 -8.18 26.56
C PHE A 6 10.23 -8.59 26.20
N ILE A 7 10.06 -9.52 25.25
CA ILE A 7 8.73 -10.03 24.89
C ILE A 7 8.17 -10.94 26.00
N LEU A 8 8.99 -11.88 26.49
CA LEU A 8 8.56 -12.87 27.49
C LEU A 8 8.38 -12.26 28.90
N GLY A 9 9.08 -11.17 29.21
CA GLY A 9 9.00 -10.49 30.50
C GLY A 9 8.00 -9.33 30.56
N ALA A 10 7.39 -8.95 29.43
CA ALA A 10 6.44 -7.84 29.39
C ALA A 10 5.07 -8.27 29.93
N SER A 11 4.48 -7.44 30.80
CA SER A 11 3.10 -7.65 31.27
C SER A 11 2.07 -7.41 30.16
N HIS A 12 2.38 -6.55 29.18
CA HIS A 12 1.51 -6.24 28.05
C HIS A 12 2.35 -6.00 26.79
N VAL A 13 2.20 -6.87 25.78
CA VAL A 13 2.89 -6.75 24.49
C VAL A 13 1.90 -6.23 23.45
N VAL A 14 2.31 -5.24 22.66
CA VAL A 14 1.54 -4.70 21.54
C VAL A 14 2.43 -4.69 20.30
N ALA A 15 1.87 -5.03 19.14
CA ALA A 15 2.53 -4.94 17.86
C ALA A 15 1.76 -3.98 16.94
N LEU A 16 2.50 -3.07 16.28
CA LEU A 16 1.99 -2.26 15.19
C LEU A 16 2.50 -2.84 13.88
N ALA A 17 1.59 -3.24 13.00
CA ALA A 17 1.92 -3.80 11.70
C ALA A 17 1.56 -2.83 10.57
N GLY A 18 2.40 -2.81 9.53
CA GLY A 18 2.12 -2.15 8.26
C GLY A 18 1.90 -3.14 7.14
N ALA A 19 1.73 -2.64 5.91
CA ALA A 19 1.49 -3.47 4.72
C ALA A 19 2.56 -4.54 4.45
N GLY A 20 3.78 -4.35 4.98
CA GLY A 20 4.86 -5.33 4.89
C GLY A 20 4.50 -6.71 5.46
N LEU A 21 3.62 -6.77 6.45
CA LEU A 21 3.18 -8.05 7.04
C LEU A 21 2.41 -8.92 6.04
N SER A 22 1.77 -8.32 5.03
CA SER A 22 0.93 -9.02 4.05
C SER A 22 1.65 -9.44 2.77
N VAL A 23 2.93 -9.09 2.62
CA VAL A 23 3.74 -9.37 1.42
C VAL A 23 3.83 -10.87 1.15
N GLU A 24 4.06 -11.67 2.20
CA GLU A 24 4.16 -13.13 2.09
C GLU A 24 2.81 -13.80 1.75
N SER A 25 1.70 -13.08 1.90
CA SER A 25 0.36 -13.51 1.45
C SER A 25 0.04 -13.06 0.01
N GLY A 26 1.00 -12.49 -0.71
CA GLY A 26 0.83 -12.03 -2.09
C GLY A 26 0.18 -10.64 -2.22
N ILE A 27 -0.03 -9.92 -1.11
CA ILE A 27 -0.56 -8.55 -1.15
C ILE A 27 0.63 -7.58 -1.20
N PRO A 28 0.79 -6.79 -2.27
CA PRO A 28 1.94 -5.90 -2.42
C PRO A 28 1.91 -4.76 -1.38
N PRO A 29 3.08 -4.27 -0.95
CA PRO A 29 3.15 -3.12 -0.07
C PRO A 29 2.83 -1.82 -0.83
N PHE A 30 2.63 -0.71 -0.11
CA PHE A 30 2.43 0.59 -0.78
C PHE A 30 3.72 1.13 -1.42
N ARG A 31 4.86 1.05 -0.71
CA ARG A 31 6.16 1.58 -1.13
C ARG A 31 7.20 0.45 -1.21
N GLY A 32 8.35 0.74 -1.84
CA GLY A 32 9.48 -0.19 -1.95
C GLY A 32 9.44 -1.09 -3.19
N PRO A 33 10.35 -2.08 -3.31
CA PRO A 33 10.39 -3.00 -4.43
C PRO A 33 9.04 -3.70 -4.63
N GLY A 34 8.45 -3.57 -5.82
CA GLY A 34 7.13 -4.13 -6.12
C GLY A 34 5.95 -3.41 -5.47
N GLY A 35 6.17 -2.24 -4.86
CA GLY A 35 5.13 -1.46 -4.19
C GLY A 35 4.14 -0.80 -5.15
N LEU A 36 2.89 -0.67 -4.69
CA LEU A 36 1.79 -0.10 -5.47
C LEU A 36 2.09 1.32 -5.98
N TRP A 37 2.67 2.18 -5.15
CA TRP A 37 2.96 3.58 -5.53
C TRP A 37 4.17 3.70 -6.45
N THR A 38 5.06 2.71 -6.44
CA THR A 38 6.14 2.62 -7.44
C THR A 38 5.58 2.22 -8.80
N LYS A 39 4.54 1.37 -8.83
CA LYS A 39 3.93 0.87 -10.07
C LYS A 39 2.93 1.85 -10.69
N TYR A 40 2.08 2.47 -9.86
CA TYR A 40 0.92 3.26 -10.29
C TYR A 40 1.01 4.75 -9.95
N GLY A 41 2.09 5.18 -9.29
CA GLY A 41 2.24 6.53 -8.76
C GLY A 41 1.58 6.71 -7.39
N GLU A 42 2.01 7.74 -6.67
CA GLU A 42 1.41 8.10 -5.39
C GLU A 42 0.01 8.71 -5.58
N PRO A 43 -0.94 8.42 -4.67
CA PRO A 43 -2.26 9.00 -4.74
C PRO A 43 -2.22 10.51 -4.50
N SER A 44 -3.22 11.23 -5.02
CA SER A 44 -3.42 12.65 -4.73
C SER A 44 -3.59 12.89 -3.22
N ASN A 45 -2.95 13.94 -2.71
CA ASN A 45 -3.16 14.43 -1.34
C ASN A 45 -4.60 14.93 -1.10
N LEU A 46 -5.36 15.12 -2.18
CA LEU A 46 -6.76 15.54 -2.15
C LEU A 46 -7.73 14.38 -2.41
N SER A 47 -7.26 13.12 -2.40
CA SER A 47 -8.07 11.97 -2.85
C SER A 47 -9.43 11.84 -2.16
N TYR A 48 -9.53 12.23 -0.89
CA TYR A 48 -10.80 12.26 -0.17
C TYR A 48 -11.77 13.32 -0.73
N ARG A 49 -11.28 14.53 -1.02
CA ARG A 49 -12.12 15.58 -1.62
C ARG A 49 -12.54 15.21 -3.04
N GLU A 50 -11.63 14.66 -3.82
CA GLU A 50 -11.91 14.16 -5.18
C GLU A 50 -12.97 13.06 -5.16
N PHE A 51 -12.93 12.17 -4.16
CA PHE A 51 -13.93 11.12 -3.97
C PHE A 51 -15.30 11.70 -3.62
N VAL A 52 -15.36 12.70 -2.74
CA VAL A 52 -16.63 13.32 -2.32
C VAL A 52 -17.28 14.12 -3.47
N ASP A 53 -16.48 14.74 -4.33
CA ASP A 53 -16.97 15.50 -5.50
C ASP A 53 -17.67 14.59 -6.53
N ASP A 54 -17.04 13.46 -6.88
CA ASP A 54 -17.62 12.46 -7.79
C ASP A 54 -17.10 11.04 -7.48
N PRO A 55 -17.82 10.25 -6.67
CA PRO A 55 -17.41 8.90 -6.29
C PRO A 55 -17.28 7.96 -7.49
N GLY A 56 -18.15 8.12 -8.51
CA GLY A 56 -18.18 7.24 -9.68
C GLY A 56 -16.93 7.43 -10.53
N LYS A 57 -16.65 8.68 -10.90
CA LYS A 57 -15.43 9.05 -11.63
C LYS A 57 -14.15 8.72 -10.87
N TRP A 58 -14.17 8.81 -9.53
CA TRP A 58 -13.04 8.44 -8.69
C TRP A 58 -12.71 6.94 -8.83
N TRP A 59 -13.72 6.06 -8.71
CA TRP A 59 -13.54 4.62 -8.85
C TRP A 59 -13.13 4.23 -10.28
N GLU A 60 -13.78 4.80 -11.31
CA GLU A 60 -13.40 4.56 -12.71
C GLU A 60 -11.94 4.96 -12.99
N THR A 61 -11.49 6.07 -12.41
CA THR A 61 -10.11 6.54 -12.55
C THR A 61 -9.12 5.62 -11.85
N ARG A 62 -9.49 5.07 -10.68
CA ARG A 62 -8.65 4.11 -9.95
C ARG A 62 -8.48 2.81 -10.70
N PHE A 63 -9.56 2.18 -11.13
CA PHE A 63 -9.49 0.93 -11.88
C PHE A 63 -8.71 1.10 -13.19
N ARG A 64 -8.99 2.17 -13.95
CA ARG A 64 -8.25 2.49 -15.18
C ARG A 64 -6.74 2.63 -14.94
N ASN A 65 -6.31 3.17 -13.80
CA ASN A 65 -4.88 3.34 -13.49
C ASN A 65 -4.23 2.04 -13.01
N GLU A 66 -4.97 1.17 -12.33
CA GLU A 66 -4.50 -0.17 -11.93
C GLU A 66 -4.39 -1.12 -13.13
N ASP A 67 -5.28 -0.98 -14.11
CA ASP A 67 -5.32 -1.79 -15.34
C ASP A 67 -4.21 -1.42 -16.35
N LYS A 68 -3.63 -0.22 -16.27
CA LYS A 68 -2.58 0.24 -17.20
C LYS A 68 -1.26 -0.53 -17.13
N GLY A 69 -1.13 -1.49 -16.20
CA GLY A 69 0.09 -2.27 -16.02
C GLY A 69 1.27 -1.38 -15.59
N PRO A 70 2.45 -1.95 -15.32
CA PRO A 70 3.64 -1.15 -15.03
C PRO A 70 3.99 -0.30 -16.27
N ALA A 71 4.34 0.97 -16.07
CA ALA A 71 4.76 1.89 -17.15
C ALA A 71 5.87 1.32 -18.05
N THR A 72 6.62 0.33 -17.57
CA THR A 72 7.66 -0.41 -18.29
C THR A 72 7.13 -1.21 -19.50
N LEU A 73 5.84 -1.55 -19.56
CA LEU A 73 5.26 -2.35 -20.65
C LEU A 73 4.83 -1.48 -21.86
N LEU A 74 4.78 -0.16 -21.73
CA LEU A 74 4.35 0.77 -22.78
C LEU A 74 5.52 1.37 -23.59
N MET A 75 6.77 0.98 -23.32
CA MET A 75 7.99 1.41 -24.03
C MET A 75 8.69 0.24 -24.77
N ARG A 76 7.92 -0.71 -25.31
CA ARG A 76 8.41 -1.74 -26.24
C ARG A 76 7.57 -1.78 -27.50
#